data_AF-A0A356NF44-F1
#
_entry.id   AF-A0A356NF44-F1
#
_cell.length_a   1.000
_cell.length_b   1.000
_cell.length_c   1.000
_cell.angle_alpha   90.00
_cell.angle_beta   90.00
_cell.angle_gamma   90.00
#
_symmetry.space_group_name_H-M   'P 1'
#
loop_
_entity.id
_entity.type
_entity.pdbx_description
1 polymer ?
#
loop_
_entity_poly.entity_id
_entity_poly.type
_entity_poly.pdbx_seq_one_letter_code
_entity_poly.pdbx_strand_id
1 'polypeptide(L)'
;VLFNGHGGQISLLDAAARQVHGRHPQLGLHAWFLWDVEGVMDLVPDPERGEGLHAGLAETSLMLHVAPELVQLQHAVAEPPPTPPPGLTLEGRCPSAWTTGALSRSGTVGAPHGATASLGAALHQKLVQGWTATFTALLRSSWPPRGSLEFSDRV
;
A
#
# COMPACT_ATOMS: atom_id res chain seq x y z
N VAL A 1 6.57 -2.71 14.02
CA VAL A 1 6.16 -2.42 12.63
C VAL A 1 4.69 -2.02 12.64
N LEU A 2 4.36 -0.90 12.02
CA LEU A 2 2.99 -0.51 11.70
C LEU A 2 2.74 -0.99 10.26
N PHE A 3 1.86 -1.96 10.10
CA PHE A 3 1.62 -2.61 8.82
C PHE A 3 0.31 -2.10 8.22
N ASN A 4 0.43 -1.26 7.21
CA ASN A 4 -0.66 -0.47 6.66
C ASN A 4 -1.25 -1.11 5.41
N GLY A 5 -2.57 -1.27 5.35
CA GLY A 5 -3.29 -1.71 4.15
C GLY A 5 -3.96 -0.58 3.38
N HIS A 6 -3.94 0.66 3.88
CA HIS A 6 -4.74 1.77 3.35
C HIS A 6 -3.86 2.91 2.79
N GLY A 7 -4.00 3.24 1.50
CA GLY A 7 -3.18 4.26 0.82
C GLY A 7 -3.17 5.63 1.52
N GLY A 8 -4.35 6.15 1.88
CA GLY A 8 -4.49 7.41 2.61
C GLY A 8 -3.82 7.50 4.00
N GLN A 9 -3.29 6.40 4.55
CA GLN A 9 -2.60 6.39 5.85
C GLN A 9 -1.07 6.41 5.72
N ILE A 10 -0.50 6.30 4.52
CA ILE A 10 0.98 6.21 4.32
C ILE A 10 1.68 7.44 4.91
N SER A 11 1.40 8.65 4.41
CA SER A 11 2.07 9.86 4.88
C SER A 11 1.79 10.18 6.37
N LEU A 12 0.61 9.80 6.85
CA LEU A 12 0.23 9.96 8.26
C LEU A 12 1.09 9.06 9.16
N LEU A 13 1.25 7.79 8.80
CA LEU A 13 2.05 6.83 9.55
C LEU A 13 3.54 7.16 9.48
N ASP A 14 4.03 7.70 8.36
CA ASP A 14 5.40 8.21 8.25
C ASP A 14 5.66 9.39 9.20
N ALA A 15 4.72 10.34 9.27
CA ALA A 15 4.81 11.47 10.18
C ALA A 15 4.75 11.01 11.65
N ALA A 16 3.81 10.11 11.97
CA ALA A 16 3.69 9.53 13.30
C ALA A 16 4.95 8.75 13.70
N ALA A 17 5.53 7.97 12.79
CA ALA A 17 6.73 7.19 13.06
C ALA A 17 7.92 8.08 13.43
N ARG A 18 8.11 9.20 12.71
CA ARG A 18 9.16 10.19 13.03
C ARG A 18 8.94 10.87 14.37
N GLN A 19 7.70 11.23 14.70
CA GLN A 19 7.38 11.83 16.01
C GLN A 19 7.66 10.86 17.16
N VAL A 20 7.28 9.59 17.01
CA VAL A 20 7.57 8.55 18.01
C VAL A 20 9.08 8.34 18.13
N HIS A 21 9.81 8.30 17.01
CA HIS A 21 11.27 8.19 17.03
C HIS A 21 11.93 9.35 17.79
N GLY A 22 11.47 10.59 17.60
CA GLY A 22 11.99 11.74 18.36
C GLY A 22 11.77 11.65 19.87
N ARG A 23 10.72 10.97 20.32
CA ARG A 23 10.44 10.74 21.76
C ARG A 23 11.07 9.47 22.31
N HIS A 24 11.33 8.49 21.44
CA HIS A 24 11.81 7.16 21.79
C HIS A 24 12.86 6.69 20.77
N PRO A 25 14.06 7.31 20.75
CA PRO A 25 15.09 7.01 19.75
C PRO A 25 15.60 5.55 19.79
N GLN A 26 15.42 4.87 20.92
CA GLN A 26 15.73 3.45 21.11
C GLN A 26 14.76 2.49 20.41
N LEU A 27 13.58 2.97 19.99
CA LEU A 27 12.56 2.16 19.35
C LEU A 27 12.75 2.16 17.83
N GLY A 28 13.00 0.97 17.28
CA GLY A 28 12.94 0.74 15.83
C GLY A 28 11.50 0.73 15.34
N LEU A 29 11.01 1.86 14.85
CA LEU A 29 9.66 1.99 14.31
C LEU A 29 9.70 2.10 12.79
N HIS A 30 8.91 1.24 12.14
CA HIS A 30 8.74 1.21 10.70
C HIS A 30 7.25 1.27 10.37
N ALA A 31 6.87 2.20 9.51
CA ALA A 31 5.58 2.22 8.84
C ALA A 31 5.77 1.61 7.44
N TRP A 32 5.09 0.52 7.15
CA TRP A 32 5.20 -0.20 5.87
C TRP A 32 3.83 -0.34 5.25
N PHE A 33 3.74 -0.18 3.93
CA PHE A 33 2.50 -0.37 3.19
C PHE A 33 2.46 -1.76 2.57
N LEU A 34 1.34 -2.46 2.69
CA LEU A 34 1.14 -3.87 2.30
C LEU A 34 1.69 -4.18 0.92
N TRP A 35 1.51 -3.27 -0.04
CA TRP A 35 1.86 -3.45 -1.44
C TRP A 35 3.33 -3.15 -1.77
N ASP A 36 4.16 -2.74 -0.78
CA ASP A 36 5.60 -2.48 -0.94
C ASP A 36 6.44 -3.78 -1.01
N VAL A 37 6.00 -4.73 -1.83
CA VAL A 37 6.74 -5.95 -2.15
C VAL A 37 7.19 -5.89 -3.61
N GLU A 38 8.48 -6.08 -3.83
CA GLU A 38 9.07 -6.00 -5.18
C GLU A 38 8.34 -6.90 -6.18
N GLY A 39 7.91 -6.28 -7.27
CA GLY A 39 7.19 -6.92 -8.37
C GLY A 39 5.80 -7.46 -8.04
N VAL A 40 5.23 -7.22 -6.85
CA VAL A 40 3.86 -7.72 -6.54
C VAL A 40 2.84 -7.18 -7.54
N MET A 41 2.95 -5.89 -7.88
CA MET A 41 2.07 -5.22 -8.83
C MET A 41 2.32 -5.62 -10.29
N ASP A 42 3.40 -6.33 -10.60
CA ASP A 42 3.62 -6.86 -11.96
C ASP A 42 2.59 -7.94 -12.34
N LEU A 43 1.97 -8.56 -11.32
CA LEU A 43 0.88 -9.52 -11.51
C LEU A 43 -0.44 -8.86 -11.93
N VAL A 44 -0.56 -7.55 -11.73
CA VAL A 44 -1.75 -6.77 -12.09
C VAL A 44 -1.55 -6.21 -13.50
N PRO A 45 -2.47 -6.48 -14.44
CA PRO A 45 -2.39 -5.94 -15.79
C PRO A 45 -2.69 -4.44 -15.81
N ASP A 46 -2.19 -3.75 -16.83
CA ASP A 46 -2.64 -2.39 -17.16
C ASP A 46 -4.09 -2.42 -17.67
N PRO A 47 -4.90 -1.37 -17.42
CA PRO A 47 -4.52 -0.15 -16.70
C PRO A 47 -4.57 -0.26 -15.17
N GLU A 48 -5.14 -1.34 -14.62
CA GLU A 48 -5.39 -1.51 -13.18
C GLU A 48 -4.14 -1.40 -12.31
N ARG A 49 -2.97 -1.75 -12.85
CA ARG A 49 -1.69 -1.57 -12.15
C ARG A 49 -1.44 -0.11 -11.74
N GLY A 50 -1.82 0.86 -12.59
CA GLY A 50 -1.63 2.29 -12.35
C GLY A 50 -2.91 3.03 -11.93
N GLU A 51 -4.07 2.50 -12.29
CA GLU A 51 -5.37 3.16 -12.12
C GLU A 51 -6.25 2.52 -11.04
N GLY A 52 -5.95 1.29 -10.61
CA GLY A 52 -6.66 0.59 -9.54
C GLY A 52 -6.25 1.09 -8.16
N LEU A 53 -6.81 2.23 -7.74
CA LEU A 53 -6.44 2.91 -6.49
C LEU A 53 -7.23 2.43 -5.27
N HIS A 54 -8.47 1.95 -5.44
CA HIS A 54 -9.28 1.45 -4.33
C HIS A 54 -10.40 0.52 -4.79
N ALA A 55 -10.57 -0.61 -4.12
CA ALA A 55 -11.49 -1.70 -4.44
C ALA A 55 -11.39 -2.17 -5.90
N GLY A 56 -10.21 -1.97 -6.52
CA GLY A 56 -9.92 -2.37 -7.88
C GLY A 56 -9.62 -3.87 -8.00
N LEU A 57 -9.01 -4.25 -9.12
CA LEU A 57 -8.69 -5.63 -9.47
C LEU A 57 -7.84 -6.34 -8.41
N ALA A 58 -6.79 -5.68 -7.91
CA ALA A 58 -5.85 -6.28 -6.96
C ALA A 58 -6.48 -6.58 -5.59
N GLU A 59 -7.12 -5.57 -4.98
CA GLU A 59 -7.79 -5.70 -3.68
C GLU A 59 -8.94 -6.70 -3.74
N THR A 60 -9.79 -6.61 -4.77
CA THR A 60 -10.92 -7.52 -4.92
C THR A 60 -10.46 -8.96 -5.17
N SER A 61 -9.42 -9.16 -5.98
CA SER A 61 -8.87 -10.50 -6.21
C SER A 61 -8.27 -11.08 -4.93
N LEU A 62 -7.51 -10.28 -4.17
CA LEU A 62 -6.96 -10.70 -2.90
C LEU A 62 -8.07 -11.11 -1.92
N MET A 63 -9.15 -10.31 -1.82
CA MET A 63 -10.31 -10.63 -0.99
C MET A 63 -11.05 -11.89 -1.45
N LEU A 64 -11.21 -12.11 -2.75
CA LEU A 64 -11.76 -13.36 -3.30
C LEU A 64 -10.94 -14.60 -2.91
N HIS A 65 -9.64 -14.44 -2.64
CA HIS A 65 -8.80 -15.53 -2.15
C HIS A 65 -8.88 -15.71 -0.64
N VAL A 66 -8.82 -14.63 0.15
CA VAL A 66 -8.68 -14.73 1.62
C VAL A 66 -10.01 -14.83 2.36
N ALA A 67 -11.08 -14.27 1.81
CA ALA A 67 -12.42 -14.23 2.41
C ALA A 67 -13.49 -14.12 1.30
N PRO A 68 -13.64 -15.14 0.43
CA PRO A 68 -14.53 -15.11 -0.73
C PRO A 68 -15.98 -14.80 -0.37
N GLU A 69 -16.44 -15.23 0.80
CA GLU A 69 -17.79 -14.99 1.30
C GLU A 69 -18.13 -13.51 1.54
N LEU A 70 -17.10 -12.65 1.65
CA LEU A 70 -17.25 -11.21 1.82
C LEU A 70 -17.31 -10.45 0.48
N VAL A 71 -17.09 -11.14 -0.65
CA VAL A 71 -17.06 -10.52 -1.98
C VAL A 71 -18.24 -10.99 -2.82
N GLN A 72 -19.11 -10.06 -3.17
CA GLN A 72 -20.22 -10.28 -4.09
C GLN A 72 -19.92 -9.60 -5.43
N LEU A 73 -19.17 -10.30 -6.29
CA LEU A 73 -18.64 -9.72 -7.53
C LEU A 73 -19.74 -9.22 -8.49
N GLN A 74 -20.96 -9.75 -8.41
CA GLN A 74 -22.10 -9.28 -9.19
C GLN A 74 -22.54 -7.84 -8.85
N HIS A 75 -22.10 -7.29 -7.71
CA HIS A 75 -22.35 -5.91 -7.30
C HIS A 75 -21.14 -4.99 -7.53
N ALA A 76 -20.08 -5.51 -8.13
CA ALA A 76 -18.90 -4.74 -8.47
C ALA A 76 -19.27 -3.61 -9.45
N VAL A 77 -18.75 -2.41 -9.19
CA VAL A 77 -18.90 -1.24 -10.07
C VAL A 77 -17.50 -0.81 -10.48
N ALA A 78 -17.27 -0.62 -11.78
CA ALA A 78 -16.03 -0.03 -12.29
C ALA A 78 -16.19 1.48 -12.41
N GLU A 79 -15.29 2.19 -11.76
CA GLU A 79 -15.16 3.64 -11.84
C GLU A 79 -13.66 3.96 -11.97
N PRO A 80 -13.09 3.85 -13.19
CA PRO A 80 -11.70 4.21 -13.40
C PRO A 80 -11.49 5.70 -13.10
N PRO A 81 -10.34 6.07 -12.52
CA PRO A 81 -10.06 7.46 -12.17
C PRO A 81 -9.95 8.35 -13.42
N PRO A 82 -10.16 9.68 -13.27
CA PRO A 82 -9.87 10.63 -14.34
C PRO A 82 -8.36 10.66 -14.63
N THR A 83 -8.00 10.82 -15.91
CA THR A 83 -6.59 10.96 -16.32
C THR A 83 -6.02 12.31 -15.89
N PRO A 84 -4.96 12.35 -15.08
CA PRO A 84 -4.30 13.60 -14.71
C PRO A 84 -3.59 14.27 -15.90
N PRO A 85 -3.38 15.60 -15.88
CA PRO A 85 -2.54 16.29 -16.86
C PRO A 85 -1.11 15.74 -16.91
N PRO A 86 -0.36 15.93 -18.02
CA PRO A 86 1.01 15.46 -18.14
C PRO A 86 1.91 15.91 -16.97
N GLY A 87 2.55 14.94 -16.32
CA GLY A 87 3.47 15.17 -15.20
C GLY A 87 2.83 15.20 -13.80
N LEU A 88 1.50 15.10 -13.71
CA LEU A 88 0.78 14.95 -12.45
C LEU A 88 0.25 13.52 -12.28
N THR A 89 0.04 13.09 -11.04
CA THR A 89 -0.55 11.78 -10.73
C THR A 89 -1.62 11.91 -9.65
N LEU A 90 -2.35 10.82 -9.40
CA LEU A 90 -3.20 10.68 -8.21
C LEU A 90 -2.43 10.08 -7.02
N GLU A 91 -1.46 9.21 -7.31
CA GLU A 91 -0.58 8.56 -6.34
C GLU A 91 0.87 8.55 -6.87
N GLY A 92 1.87 8.47 -5.99
CA GLY A 92 3.28 8.42 -6.39
C GLY A 92 3.90 9.79 -6.70
N ARG A 93 4.37 10.02 -7.94
CA ARG A 93 5.16 11.21 -8.30
C ARG A 93 4.26 12.42 -8.61
N CYS A 94 4.41 13.50 -7.83
CA CYS A 94 3.60 14.72 -7.95
C CYS A 94 2.08 14.44 -7.82
N PRO A 95 1.64 13.87 -6.69
CA PRO A 95 0.25 13.47 -6.51
C PRO A 95 -0.65 14.70 -6.26
N SER A 96 -1.90 14.60 -6.68
CA SER A 96 -2.96 15.55 -6.33
C SER A 96 -3.65 15.11 -5.03
N ALA A 97 -4.15 16.05 -4.23
CA ALA A 97 -5.02 15.71 -3.10
C ALA A 97 -6.42 15.34 -3.61
N TRP A 98 -6.94 14.20 -3.16
CA TRP A 98 -8.28 13.72 -3.49
C TRP A 98 -8.88 12.95 -2.32
N THR A 99 -10.20 12.79 -2.35
CA THR A 99 -10.93 11.83 -1.50
C THR A 99 -11.64 10.84 -2.41
N THR A 100 -11.93 9.63 -1.92
CA THR A 100 -12.64 8.63 -2.73
C THR A 100 -13.94 9.19 -3.31
N GLY A 101 -14.70 9.96 -2.53
CA GLY A 101 -15.94 10.60 -2.98
C GLY A 101 -15.74 11.69 -4.05
N ALA A 102 -14.53 12.24 -4.20
CA ALA A 102 -14.21 13.15 -5.31
C ALA A 102 -13.97 12.41 -6.63
N LEU A 103 -13.58 11.14 -6.58
CA LEU A 103 -13.25 10.33 -7.76
C LEU A 103 -14.34 9.31 -8.12
N SER A 104 -15.14 8.87 -7.15
CA SER A 104 -16.05 7.74 -7.30
C SER A 104 -17.34 7.91 -6.53
N ARG A 105 -18.44 7.47 -7.14
CA ARG A 105 -19.78 7.42 -6.52
C ARG A 105 -20.01 6.12 -5.75
N SER A 106 -19.51 4.99 -6.25
CA SER A 106 -19.60 3.68 -5.59
C SER A 106 -18.59 3.49 -4.46
N GLY A 107 -17.53 4.28 -4.46
CA GLY A 107 -16.36 4.08 -3.60
C GLY A 107 -15.23 3.32 -4.29
N THR A 108 -15.49 2.62 -5.40
CA THR A 108 -14.44 1.98 -6.20
C THR A 108 -13.67 3.01 -7.02
N VAL A 109 -12.35 2.92 -7.03
CA VAL A 109 -11.49 3.66 -7.97
C VAL A 109 -10.65 2.63 -8.73
N GLY A 110 -11.12 2.25 -9.92
CA GLY A 110 -10.61 1.13 -10.72
C GLY A 110 -11.72 0.23 -11.28
N ALA A 111 -11.34 -0.95 -11.77
CA ALA A 111 -12.18 -1.90 -12.49
C ALA A 111 -12.10 -3.33 -11.91
N PRO A 112 -12.88 -3.64 -10.86
CA PRO A 112 -12.83 -4.94 -10.17
C PRO A 112 -13.44 -6.13 -10.92
N HIS A 113 -14.15 -5.93 -12.03
CA HIS A 113 -14.88 -7.00 -12.73
C HIS A 113 -14.02 -8.19 -13.17
N GLY A 114 -12.73 -7.96 -13.45
CA GLY A 114 -11.77 -9.00 -13.82
C GLY A 114 -11.19 -9.76 -12.63
N ALA A 115 -11.63 -9.48 -11.40
CA ALA A 115 -11.05 -10.06 -10.20
C ALA A 115 -11.30 -11.57 -10.11
N THR A 116 -10.26 -12.29 -9.69
CA THR A 116 -10.30 -13.75 -9.59
C THR A 116 -9.59 -14.22 -8.33
N ALA A 117 -10.08 -15.32 -7.75
CA ALA A 117 -9.41 -15.97 -6.63
C ALA A 117 -8.01 -16.48 -7.00
N SER A 118 -7.75 -16.81 -8.27
CA SER A 118 -6.43 -17.24 -8.75
C SER A 118 -5.42 -16.08 -8.76
N LEU A 119 -5.81 -14.89 -9.26
CA LEU A 119 -4.98 -13.69 -9.13
C LEU A 119 -4.76 -13.35 -7.65
N GLY A 120 -5.80 -13.46 -6.83
CA GLY A 120 -5.72 -13.27 -5.38
C GLY A 120 -4.70 -14.19 -4.71
N ALA A 121 -4.70 -15.47 -5.06
CA ALA A 121 -3.75 -16.45 -4.55
C ALA A 121 -2.31 -16.12 -4.96
N ALA A 122 -2.09 -15.69 -6.21
CA ALA A 122 -0.77 -15.29 -6.69
C ALA A 122 -0.26 -14.02 -5.98
N LEU A 123 -1.11 -13.01 -5.81
CA LEU A 123 -0.81 -11.80 -5.04
C LEU A 123 -0.49 -12.15 -3.59
N HIS A 124 -1.34 -12.93 -2.93
CA HIS A 124 -1.14 -13.38 -1.55
C HIS A 124 0.18 -14.11 -1.38
N GLN A 125 0.50 -15.06 -2.26
CA GLN A 125 1.77 -15.79 -2.22
C GLN A 125 2.97 -14.84 -2.34
N LYS A 126 2.94 -13.91 -3.31
CA LYS A 126 4.04 -12.95 -3.52
C LYS A 126 4.19 -11.99 -2.33
N LEU A 127 3.08 -11.50 -1.78
CA LEU A 127 3.05 -10.69 -0.56
C LEU A 127 3.67 -11.43 0.63
N VAL A 128 3.22 -12.66 0.91
CA VAL A 128 3.74 -13.46 2.02
C VAL A 128 5.23 -13.74 1.86
N GLN A 129 5.69 -14.11 0.66
CA GLN A 129 7.09 -14.36 0.38
C GLN A 129 7.94 -13.09 0.58
N GLY A 130 7.52 -11.97 0.00
CA GLY A 130 8.23 -10.69 0.10
C GLY A 130 8.32 -10.19 1.54
N TRP A 131 7.20 -10.16 2.26
CA TRP A 131 7.19 -9.74 3.66
C TRP A 131 7.97 -10.68 4.55
N THR A 132 7.87 -12.01 4.36
CA THR A 132 8.70 -12.95 5.12
C THR A 132 10.19 -12.68 4.94
N ALA A 133 10.63 -12.40 3.72
CA ALA A 133 12.02 -12.02 3.44
C ALA A 133 12.40 -10.71 4.15
N THR A 134 11.58 -9.66 4.03
CA THR A 134 11.83 -8.35 4.68
C THR A 134 11.87 -8.45 6.21
N PHE A 135 10.90 -9.13 6.82
CA PHE A 135 10.88 -9.36 8.27
C PHE A 135 12.08 -10.20 8.72
N THR A 136 12.45 -11.24 7.97
CA THR A 136 13.64 -12.05 8.27
C THR A 136 14.91 -11.23 8.20
N ALA A 137 15.04 -10.36 7.18
CA ALA A 137 16.17 -9.45 7.05
C ALA A 137 16.24 -8.46 8.23
N LEU A 138 15.11 -7.86 8.62
CA LEU A 138 15.04 -6.98 9.78
C LEU A 138 15.47 -7.71 11.07
N LEU A 139 14.92 -8.90 11.34
CA LEU A 139 15.22 -9.70 12.53
C LEU A 139 16.68 -10.17 12.60
N ARG A 140 17.34 -10.35 11.45
CA ARG A 140 18.76 -10.73 11.35
C ARG A 140 19.70 -9.53 11.33
N SER A 141 19.17 -8.32 11.39
CA SER A 141 19.94 -7.08 11.34
C SER A 141 19.97 -6.36 12.68
N SER A 142 20.85 -5.38 12.80
CA SER A 142 20.84 -4.37 13.87
C SER A 142 20.06 -3.12 13.48
N TRP A 143 19.22 -3.18 12.45
CA TRP A 143 18.47 -2.05 11.92
C TRP A 143 17.16 -1.78 12.70
N PRO A 144 16.71 -0.51 12.79
CA PRO A 144 17.50 0.68 12.52
C PRO A 144 18.58 0.85 13.61
N PRO A 145 19.70 1.52 13.30
CA PRO A 145 20.77 1.75 14.27
C PRO A 145 20.20 2.38 15.56
N ARG A 146 20.51 1.77 16.71
CA ARG A 146 19.95 2.18 18.02
C ARG A 146 20.89 3.08 18.83
N GLY A 147 21.84 3.73 18.17
CA GLY A 147 22.87 4.57 18.79
C GLY A 147 22.73 6.04 18.38
N SER A 148 22.97 6.94 19.33
CA SER A 148 23.03 8.38 19.10
C SER A 148 24.20 8.70 18.18
N LEU A 149 23.92 9.28 17.00
CA LEU A 149 24.80 10.33 16.53
C LEU A 149 24.72 11.41 17.62
N GLU A 150 25.76 11.55 18.44
CA GLU A 150 25.86 12.67 19.37
C GLU A 150 25.75 13.95 18.53
N PHE A 151 24.57 14.59 18.56
CA PHE A 151 24.45 15.95 18.08
C PHE A 151 25.21 16.81 19.07
N SER A 152 26.48 17.08 18.76
CA SER A 152 27.23 18.17 19.39
C SER A 152 26.45 19.45 19.11
N ASP A 153 25.82 20.01 20.15
CA ASP A 153 25.22 21.35 20.15
C ASP A 153 26.29 22.43 19.87
N ARG A 154 26.71 22.53 18.62
CA ARG A 154 27.49 23.64 18.08
C ARG A 154 26.71 24.26 16.93
N VAL A 155 25.78 25.15 17.30
CA VAL A 155 25.35 26.28 16.48
C VAL A 155 25.53 27.53 17.33
#